data_AF-A0A931T1X3-F1
#
_entry.id   AF-A0A931T1X3-F1
#
_cell.length_a   1.000
_cell.length_b   1.000
_cell.length_c   1.000
_cell.angle_alpha   90.00
_cell.angle_beta   90.00
_cell.angle_gamma   90.00
#
_symmetry.space_group_name_H-M   'P 1'
#
loop_
_entity.id
_entity.type
_entity.pdbx_description
1 polymer ?
#
loop_
_entity_poly.entity_id
_entity_poly.type
_entity_poly.pdbx_seq_one_letter_code
_entity_poly.pdbx_strand_id
1 'polypeptide(L)'
;MKAKRIENAREFLKRNRPLRWTVLLGVGLAALSGTLLPTSAQAAVPVSLTLKGQWPGSATGRAYDVAVQGQYAYVADGDAGLQVIDVSNPVNPVRVGGVDTSGSAIGVAVAG
;
A
#
# COMPACT_ATOMS: atom_id res chain seq x y z
N MET A 1 -6.24 -76.85 -23.79
CA MET A 1 -7.32 -75.84 -23.76
C MET A 1 -7.38 -75.20 -22.38
N LYS A 2 -7.07 -73.90 -22.28
CA LYS A 2 -7.55 -72.93 -21.27
C LYS A 2 -6.75 -71.63 -21.42
N ALA A 3 -7.27 -70.68 -22.21
CA ALA A 3 -6.86 -69.28 -22.16
C ALA A 3 -7.65 -68.61 -21.03
N LYS A 4 -6.96 -68.15 -19.99
CA LYS A 4 -7.58 -67.53 -18.81
C LYS A 4 -7.85 -66.05 -19.08
N ARG A 5 -9.06 -65.83 -19.59
CA ARG A 5 -9.99 -64.70 -19.38
C ARG A 5 -9.37 -63.43 -18.79
N ILE A 6 -9.13 -62.45 -19.67
CA ILE A 6 -8.74 -61.07 -19.37
C ILE A 6 -10.00 -60.37 -18.81
N GLU A 7 -9.96 -59.96 -17.55
CA GLU A 7 -11.03 -59.19 -16.90
C GLU A 7 -11.08 -57.76 -17.46
N ASN A 8 -12.27 -57.23 -17.74
CA ASN A 8 -12.48 -55.92 -18.37
C ASN A 8 -12.01 -54.76 -17.47
N ALA A 9 -11.12 -53.91 -18.00
CA ALA A 9 -10.45 -52.80 -17.31
C ALA A 9 -11.36 -51.71 -16.71
N ARG A 10 -12.68 -51.74 -16.99
CA ARG A 10 -13.66 -50.76 -16.49
C ARG A 10 -14.07 -50.99 -15.03
N GLU A 11 -13.96 -52.22 -14.52
CA GLU A 11 -14.30 -52.54 -13.11
C GLU A 11 -13.13 -52.27 -12.14
N PHE A 12 -11.88 -52.32 -12.62
CA PHE A 12 -10.70 -52.05 -11.79
C PHE A 12 -10.60 -50.58 -11.35
N LEU A 13 -11.06 -49.65 -12.19
CA LEU A 13 -11.00 -48.21 -11.94
C LEU A 13 -12.04 -47.69 -10.92
N LYS A 14 -13.08 -48.47 -10.59
CA LYS A 14 -14.06 -48.07 -9.56
C LYS A 14 -13.58 -48.35 -8.13
N ARG A 15 -12.65 -49.29 -7.94
CA ARG A 15 -12.28 -49.80 -6.62
C ARG A 15 -11.07 -49.10 -5.98
N ASN A 16 -10.28 -48.35 -6.75
CA ASN A 16 -9.00 -47.81 -6.27
C ASN A 16 -8.86 -46.30 -6.55
N ARG A 17 -9.43 -45.47 -5.66
CA ARG A 17 -9.30 -43.99 -5.71
C ARG A 17 -7.94 -43.56 -5.11
N PRO A 18 -7.30 -42.50 -5.65
CA PRO A 18 -5.85 -42.46 -5.85
C PRO A 18 -5.08 -41.79 -4.70
N LEU A 19 -4.00 -42.44 -4.26
CA LEU A 19 -2.88 -41.74 -3.64
C LEU A 19 -2.09 -41.04 -4.75
N ARG A 20 -1.82 -39.76 -4.50
CA ARG A 20 -0.94 -38.84 -5.21
C ARG A 20 0.33 -39.54 -5.70
N TRP A 21 0.81 -39.19 -6.90
CA TRP A 21 2.20 -39.03 -7.36
C TRP A 21 2.17 -38.75 -8.89
N THR A 22 2.25 -37.51 -9.36
CA THR A 22 3.50 -36.83 -9.77
C THR A 22 4.47 -37.70 -10.61
N VAL A 23 4.56 -37.38 -11.92
CA VAL A 23 5.80 -37.18 -12.72
C VAL A 23 6.31 -38.28 -13.71
N LEU A 24 6.48 -37.82 -14.99
CA LEU A 24 7.34 -38.25 -16.13
C LEU A 24 6.92 -39.50 -16.94
N LEU A 25 6.85 -39.54 -18.28
CA LEU A 25 7.74 -39.03 -19.35
C LEU A 25 6.99 -38.85 -20.70
N GLY A 26 7.42 -37.93 -21.56
CA GLY A 26 7.10 -37.97 -23.00
C GLY A 26 7.22 -36.64 -23.75
N VAL A 27 8.41 -36.35 -24.27
CA VAL A 27 8.82 -35.16 -25.03
C VAL A 27 7.98 -34.93 -26.29
N GLY A 28 7.53 -33.69 -26.52
CA GLY A 28 6.90 -33.26 -27.78
C GLY A 28 6.85 -31.74 -27.92
N LEU A 29 7.71 -31.23 -28.80
CA LEU A 29 7.72 -29.92 -29.45
C LEU A 29 7.77 -28.63 -28.59
N ALA A 30 8.85 -27.88 -28.81
CA ALA A 30 9.03 -26.50 -28.37
C ALA A 30 7.93 -25.58 -28.91
N ALA A 31 7.14 -24.99 -28.00
CA ALA A 31 6.40 -23.77 -28.27
C ALA A 31 7.11 -22.61 -27.56
N LEU A 32 7.67 -21.72 -28.39
CA LEU A 32 8.13 -20.39 -28.00
C LEU A 32 6.98 -19.65 -27.33
N SER A 33 7.06 -19.48 -26.02
CA SER A 33 6.49 -18.34 -25.32
C SER A 33 7.21 -18.30 -23.98
N GLY A 34 8.17 -17.39 -23.86
CA GLY A 34 8.73 -17.05 -22.57
C GLY A 34 7.56 -16.70 -21.66
N THR A 35 7.24 -17.60 -20.73
CA THR A 35 6.33 -17.27 -19.66
C THR A 35 7.06 -16.22 -18.86
N LEU A 36 6.69 -14.98 -19.11
CA LEU A 36 7.06 -13.84 -18.28
C LEU A 36 6.99 -14.33 -16.85
N LEU A 37 8.11 -14.14 -16.12
CA LEU A 37 8.20 -14.27 -14.68
C LEU A 37 6.84 -13.89 -14.08
N PRO A 38 6.33 -14.55 -13.03
CA PRO A 38 5.26 -13.93 -12.29
C PRO A 38 5.83 -12.58 -11.87
N THR A 39 5.46 -11.52 -12.59
CA THR A 39 5.77 -10.18 -12.19
C THR A 39 5.11 -10.17 -10.84
N SER A 40 5.92 -10.03 -9.80
CA SER A 40 5.43 -9.53 -8.55
C SER A 40 4.95 -8.11 -8.85
N ALA A 41 3.81 -8.01 -9.54
CA ALA A 41 2.79 -7.05 -9.21
C ALA A 41 2.45 -7.39 -7.77
N GLN A 42 3.34 -6.96 -6.88
CA GLN A 42 3.04 -6.65 -5.52
C GLN A 42 1.80 -5.79 -5.68
N ALA A 43 0.63 -6.40 -5.48
CA ALA A 43 -0.59 -5.64 -5.33
C ALA A 43 -0.22 -4.60 -4.29
N ALA A 44 -0.19 -3.33 -4.72
CA ALA A 44 0.02 -2.24 -3.80
C ALA A 44 -1.02 -2.47 -2.72
N VAL A 45 -0.59 -2.85 -1.52
CA VAL A 45 -1.52 -2.99 -0.40
C VAL A 45 -2.16 -1.61 -0.31
N PRO A 46 -3.49 -1.47 -0.54
CA PRO A 46 -4.10 -0.16 -0.50
C PRO A 46 -3.87 0.37 0.92
N VAL A 47 -2.97 1.33 1.05
CA VAL A 47 -2.76 2.04 2.31
C VAL A 47 -3.98 2.90 2.52
N SER A 48 -4.92 2.40 3.30
CA SER A 48 -6.07 3.16 3.75
C SER A 48 -5.58 4.27 4.68
N LEU A 49 -5.44 5.47 4.15
CA LEU A 49 -5.11 6.66 4.94
C LEU A 49 -6.27 6.95 5.89
N THR A 50 -5.96 7.02 7.19
CA THR A 50 -6.94 7.37 8.23
C THR A 50 -6.59 8.74 8.79
N LEU A 51 -7.51 9.70 8.67
CA LEU A 51 -7.36 11.02 9.30
C LEU A 51 -7.37 10.85 10.83
N LYS A 52 -6.32 11.32 11.51
CA LYS A 52 -6.21 11.27 12.98
C LYS A 52 -6.84 12.46 13.68
N GLY A 53 -6.83 13.61 13.02
CA GLY A 53 -7.48 14.84 13.45
C GLY A 53 -7.10 15.98 12.53
N GLN A 54 -7.65 17.15 12.82
CA GLN A 54 -7.55 18.31 11.95
C GLN A 54 -7.38 19.55 12.81
N TRP A 55 -6.42 20.40 12.42
CA TRP A 55 -6.35 21.75 12.93
C TRP A 55 -7.48 22.59 12.30
N PRO A 56 -8.30 23.31 13.08
CA PRO A 56 -9.40 24.12 12.54
C PRO A 56 -8.95 25.25 11.59
N GLY A 57 -7.65 25.55 11.52
CA GLY A 57 -7.09 26.55 10.61
C GLY A 57 -7.16 27.97 11.18
N SER A 58 -6.64 28.93 10.41
CA SER A 58 -6.93 30.34 10.60
C SER A 58 -8.23 30.69 9.87
N ALA A 59 -9.06 31.54 10.47
CA ALA A 59 -10.34 31.98 9.91
C ALA A 59 -10.20 32.67 8.54
N THR A 60 -8.99 33.08 8.16
CA THR A 60 -8.70 33.89 6.97
C THR A 60 -7.80 33.21 5.94
N GLY A 61 -7.16 32.09 6.27
CA GLY A 61 -5.88 31.74 5.64
C GLY A 61 -5.89 30.46 4.80
N ARG A 62 -5.25 30.55 3.63
CA ARG A 62 -4.85 29.38 2.82
C ARG A 62 -3.49 28.92 3.34
N ALA A 63 -3.40 27.67 3.78
CA ALA A 63 -2.10 27.06 4.03
C ALA A 63 -1.39 26.80 2.68
N TYR A 64 -0.26 27.45 2.48
CA TYR A 64 0.56 27.31 1.26
C TYR A 64 1.59 26.20 1.41
N ASP A 65 2.17 26.06 2.60
CA ASP A 65 3.23 25.09 2.86
C ASP A 65 3.25 24.68 4.35
N VAL A 66 3.80 23.49 4.61
CA VAL A 66 3.95 22.95 5.97
C VAL A 66 5.28 22.20 6.12
N ALA A 67 5.99 22.49 7.21
CA ALA A 67 7.16 21.74 7.63
C ALA A 67 6.95 21.22 9.05
N VAL A 68 7.48 20.03 9.36
CA VAL A 68 7.33 19.40 10.67
C VAL A 68 8.69 19.09 11.25
N GLN A 69 8.91 19.47 12.51
CA GLN A 69 10.10 19.10 13.28
C GLN A 69 9.69 18.69 14.69
N GLY A 70 9.97 17.43 15.02
CA GLY A 70 9.53 16.84 16.29
C GLY A 70 8.01 16.86 16.42
N GLN A 71 7.52 17.57 17.42
CA GLN A 71 6.10 17.68 17.77
C GLN A 71 5.46 19.00 17.32
N TYR A 72 6.17 19.79 16.51
CA TYR A 72 5.68 21.06 15.99
C TYR A 72 5.54 21.02 14.46
N ALA A 73 4.42 21.55 13.98
CA ALA A 73 4.17 21.86 12.59
C ALA A 73 4.23 23.38 12.40
N TYR A 74 5.00 23.79 11.40
CA TYR A 74 5.16 25.17 10.97
C TYR A 74 4.37 25.33 9.68
N VAL A 75 3.41 26.24 9.64
CA VAL A 75 2.50 26.43 8.50
C VAL A 75 2.66 27.83 7.95
N ALA A 76 2.94 27.95 6.66
CA ALA A 76 2.88 29.21 5.93
C ALA A 76 1.42 29.48 5.56
N ASP A 77 0.78 30.42 6.26
CA ASP A 77 -0.66 30.68 6.25
C ASP A 77 -1.02 32.01 5.55
N GLY A 78 -0.35 32.29 4.44
CA GLY A 78 -0.62 33.45 3.61
C GLY A 78 -0.56 34.75 4.41
N ASP A 79 -1.65 35.50 4.39
CA ASP A 79 -1.76 36.82 5.03
C ASP A 79 -1.76 36.74 6.57
N ALA A 80 -2.01 35.57 7.15
CA ALA A 80 -1.87 35.34 8.59
C ALA A 80 -0.42 35.03 9.00
N GLY A 81 0.50 34.96 8.04
CA GLY A 81 1.92 34.73 8.25
C GLY A 81 2.28 33.30 8.64
N LEU A 82 3.26 33.14 9.50
CA LEU A 82 3.73 31.84 9.97
C LEU A 82 2.93 31.39 11.20
N GLN A 83 2.37 30.20 11.16
CA GLN A 83 1.73 29.55 12.31
C GLN A 83 2.61 28.44 12.87
N VAL A 84 2.73 28.36 14.20
CA VAL A 84 3.39 27.27 14.90
C VAL A 84 2.36 26.48 15.68
N ILE A 85 2.20 25.20 15.34
CA ILE A 85 1.15 24.32 15.85
C ILE A 85 1.82 23.14 16.54
N ASP A 86 1.49 22.92 17.81
CA ASP A 86 1.79 21.68 18.52
C ASP A 86 0.86 20.56 18.01
N VAL A 87 1.47 19.52 17.46
CA VAL A 87 0.83 18.33 16.89
C VAL A 87 1.10 17.08 17.71
N SER A 88 1.56 17.21 18.96
CA SER A 88 1.78 16.10 19.89
C SER A 88 0.51 15.27 20.13
N ASN A 89 -0.65 15.92 20.18
CA ASN A 89 -1.95 15.27 20.11
C ASN A 89 -2.59 15.51 18.73
N PRO A 90 -2.54 14.53 17.81
CA PRO A 90 -3.04 14.72 16.45
C PRO A 90 -4.56 14.87 16.37
N VAL A 91 -5.31 14.45 17.41
CA VAL A 91 -6.77 14.61 17.48
C VAL A 91 -7.16 16.03 17.87
N ASN A 92 -6.29 16.72 18.61
CA ASN A 92 -6.49 18.09 19.06
C ASN A 92 -5.19 18.89 18.94
N PRO A 93 -4.78 19.26 17.71
CA PRO A 93 -3.62 20.13 17.53
C PRO A 93 -3.88 21.49 18.17
N VAL A 94 -2.85 22.17 18.66
CA VAL A 94 -2.97 23.47 19.34
C VAL A 94 -1.97 24.46 18.76
N ARG A 95 -2.43 25.61 18.30
CA ARG A 95 -1.53 26.72 17.93
C ARG A 95 -0.84 27.25 19.18
N VAL A 96 0.48 27.14 19.21
CA VAL A 96 1.33 27.60 20.32
C VAL A 96 1.99 28.93 20.03
N GLY A 97 2.00 29.38 18.77
CA GLY A 97 2.55 30.67 18.41
C GLY A 97 2.46 30.96 16.92
N GLY A 98 3.10 32.05 16.51
CA GLY A 98 3.18 32.47 15.13
C GLY A 98 3.83 33.84 14.97
N VAL A 99 4.11 34.21 13.73
CA VAL A 99 4.64 35.52 13.36
C VAL A 99 3.81 36.04 12.19
N ASP A 100 3.18 37.18 12.40
CA ASP A 100 2.49 37.91 11.34
C ASP A 100 3.57 38.44 10.37
N THR A 101 3.47 38.05 9.10
CA THR A 101 4.35 38.58 8.06
C THR A 101 3.67 39.77 7.41
N SER A 102 4.43 40.82 7.08
CA SER A 102 3.89 42.01 6.41
C SER A 102 3.38 41.75 4.97
N GLY A 103 3.66 40.57 4.43
CA GLY A 103 3.13 40.05 3.18
C GLY A 103 2.73 38.59 3.33
N SER A 104 2.36 37.92 2.24
CA SER A 104 1.88 36.53 2.29
C SER A 104 3.03 35.54 2.55
N ALA A 105 2.89 34.71 3.58
CA ALA A 105 3.77 33.57 3.83
C ALA A 105 3.41 32.41 2.90
N ILE A 106 4.36 32.03 2.03
CA ILE A 106 4.13 31.04 0.96
C ILE A 106 4.94 29.75 1.17
N GLY A 107 6.07 29.81 1.88
CA GLY A 107 6.96 28.66 2.04
C GLY A 107 7.57 28.60 3.43
N VAL A 108 7.85 27.38 3.89
CA VAL A 108 8.48 27.14 5.19
C VAL A 108 9.46 25.97 5.10
N ALA A 109 10.66 26.17 5.63
CA ALA A 109 11.68 25.13 5.72
C ALA A 109 12.24 25.12 7.14
N VAL A 110 12.52 23.92 7.65
CA VAL A 110 13.11 23.73 8.98
C VAL A 110 14.45 23.02 8.81
N ALA A 111 15.50 23.59 9.41
CA ALA A 111 16.82 22.96 9.47
C ALA A 111 16.92 22.12 10.75
N GLY A 112 17.47 20.91 10.61
CA GLY A 112 17.72 19.97 11.70
C GLY A 112 19.13 20.11 12.27
#